data_AF-A0A0D0DAV7-F1
#
_entry.id   AF-A0A0D0DAV7-F1
#
_cell.length_a   1.000
_cell.length_b   1.000
_cell.length_c   1.000
_cell.angle_alpha   90.00
_cell.angle_beta   90.00
_cell.angle_gamma   90.00
#
_symmetry.space_group_name_H-M   'P 1'
#
loop_
_entity.id
_entity.type
_entity.pdbx_description
1 polymer ?
#
loop_
_entity_poly.entity_id
_entity_poly.type
_entity_poly.pdbx_seq_one_letter_code
_entity_poly.pdbx_strand_id
1 'polypeptide(L)'
;MPESLKCKPRDVPAVKGTKPAKQQKTKDTSRTSGGMPTIRQNLTLADWMHVYSFVYAHPSVAQTQIVQHFNSLKTNALLFDQLTLSCKLQERPKMEAHIDDNPTALSSKRPHVVTSPAVELALIHWVQHMEAKGETATGPMLWEKCRRFEEELQVPEKERLLGEGWLQSFCKTYKICEHWQHREAGSVDTEAVQVEREHCQKILAQYSLRDRWNFDETALFP
;
A
#
# COMPACT_ATOMS: atom_id res chain seq x y z
N MET A 1 5.68 -11.19 -25.89
CA MET A 1 5.40 -11.94 -24.66
C MET A 1 6.52 -11.64 -23.69
N PRO A 2 6.32 -10.81 -22.65
CA PRO A 2 7.37 -10.59 -21.67
C PRO A 2 7.48 -11.84 -20.79
N GLU A 3 8.70 -12.36 -20.62
CA GLU A 3 9.00 -13.46 -19.71
C GLU A 3 8.69 -13.03 -18.28
N SER A 4 7.57 -13.53 -17.74
CA SER A 4 7.22 -13.35 -16.33
C SER A 4 8.28 -14.04 -15.46
N LEU A 5 8.90 -13.28 -14.56
CA LEU A 5 9.88 -13.76 -13.58
C LEU A 5 9.20 -14.76 -12.63
N LYS A 6 9.23 -16.05 -12.99
CA LYS A 6 8.68 -17.14 -12.17
C LYS A 6 9.55 -17.30 -10.92
N CYS A 7 8.96 -17.07 -9.74
CA CYS A 7 9.64 -17.24 -8.47
C CYS A 7 9.69 -18.73 -8.07
N LYS A 8 10.77 -19.16 -7.42
CA LYS A 8 10.87 -20.53 -6.90
C LYS A 8 9.80 -20.75 -5.79
N PRO A 9 9.20 -21.95 -5.70
CA PRO A 9 8.25 -22.28 -4.63
C PRO A 9 8.84 -21.99 -3.25
N ARG A 10 8.02 -21.47 -2.33
CA ARG A 10 8.44 -21.31 -0.93
C ARG A 10 8.44 -22.68 -0.25
N ASP A 11 9.58 -23.09 0.29
CA ASP A 11 9.62 -24.24 1.19
C ASP A 11 8.78 -23.93 2.43
N VAL A 12 7.74 -24.73 2.66
CA VAL A 12 6.94 -24.68 3.90
C VAL A 12 7.84 -25.16 5.04
N PRO A 13 8.11 -24.33 6.07
CA PRO A 13 8.84 -24.81 7.23
C PRO A 13 8.00 -25.88 7.92
N ALA A 14 8.53 -27.10 8.04
CA ALA A 14 7.94 -28.14 8.85
C ALA A 14 7.64 -27.59 10.26
N VAL A 15 6.39 -27.74 10.71
CA VAL A 15 5.93 -27.36 12.05
C VAL A 15 6.80 -28.09 13.07
N LYS A 16 7.81 -27.42 13.60
CA LYS A 16 8.61 -27.88 14.74
C LYS A 16 8.03 -27.24 15.99
N GLY A 17 7.70 -28.10 16.94
CA GLY A 17 6.92 -27.80 18.15
C GLY A 17 7.36 -26.58 18.95
N THR A 18 6.37 -26.04 19.64
CA THR A 18 6.38 -24.90 20.55
C THR A 18 7.62 -24.90 21.46
N LYS A 19 8.44 -23.85 21.39
CA LYS A 19 9.49 -23.56 22.37
C LYS A 19 8.98 -22.51 23.37
N PRO A 20 9.26 -22.65 24.67
CA PRO A 20 8.74 -21.74 25.69
C PRO A 20 9.39 -20.35 25.62
N ALA A 21 8.61 -19.35 26.04
CA ALA A 21 8.93 -17.93 26.03
C ALA A 21 10.19 -17.60 26.85
N LYS A 22 11.11 -16.84 26.24
CA LYS A 22 12.34 -16.34 26.88
C LYS A 22 12.00 -15.07 27.67
N GLN A 23 12.19 -15.12 28.99
CA GLN A 23 11.98 -14.02 29.93
C GLN A 23 12.84 -12.78 29.56
N GLN A 24 12.22 -11.60 29.58
CA GLN A 24 12.89 -10.31 29.45
C GLN A 24 13.63 -9.98 30.75
N LYS A 25 14.92 -9.64 30.64
CA LYS A 25 15.76 -9.14 31.73
C LYS A 25 15.72 -7.61 31.70
N THR A 26 15.19 -6.99 32.74
CA THR A 26 15.21 -5.53 32.96
C THR A 26 16.65 -5.06 33.20
N LYS A 27 17.01 -3.91 32.62
CA LYS A 27 18.22 -3.17 33.00
C LYS A 27 17.92 -1.67 32.94
N ASP A 28 17.88 -1.05 34.11
CA ASP A 28 17.70 0.38 34.32
C ASP A 28 18.99 1.18 34.12
N THR A 29 18.81 2.44 33.66
CA THR A 29 19.70 3.63 33.72
C THR A 29 20.97 3.62 32.82
N SER A 30 21.37 4.67 32.09
CA SER A 30 21.12 6.12 32.21
C SER A 30 21.15 6.83 30.84
N ARG A 31 20.39 7.94 30.75
CA ARG A 31 20.17 8.76 29.55
C ARG A 31 21.33 9.74 29.32
N THR A 32 22.08 9.57 28.23
CA THR A 32 22.91 10.64 27.63
C THR A 32 22.39 10.89 26.23
N SER A 33 21.88 12.09 25.99
CA SER A 33 21.38 12.55 24.70
C SER A 33 22.55 12.81 23.74
N GLY A 34 23.05 11.76 23.11
CA GLY A 34 23.79 11.87 21.84
C GLY A 34 22.78 11.76 20.70
N GLY A 35 22.81 12.69 19.74
CA GLY A 35 21.96 12.62 18.55
C GLY A 35 22.07 11.24 17.93
N MET A 36 20.92 10.57 17.75
CA MET A 36 20.92 9.24 17.17
C MET A 36 21.55 9.31 15.78
N PRO A 37 22.55 8.45 15.45
CA PRO A 37 22.98 8.34 14.08
C PRO A 37 21.75 7.98 13.24
N THR A 38 21.47 8.79 12.21
CA THR A 38 20.41 8.53 11.24
C THR A 38 20.60 7.11 10.71
N ILE A 39 19.78 6.18 11.20
CA ILE A 39 19.81 4.78 10.79
C ILE A 39 19.61 4.77 9.28
N ARG A 40 20.54 4.14 8.53
CA ARG A 40 20.41 3.97 7.08
C ARG A 40 19.07 3.30 6.79
N GLN A 41 18.14 4.05 6.20
CA GLN A 41 16.83 3.52 5.79
C GLN A 41 16.93 3.07 4.33
N ASN A 42 16.30 1.93 4.03
CA ASN A 42 16.15 1.51 2.64
C ASN A 42 15.26 2.53 1.90
N LEU A 43 15.79 3.06 0.81
CA LEU A 43 15.15 4.01 -0.11
C LEU A 43 14.02 3.34 -0.88
N THR A 44 12.96 4.09 -1.14
CA THR A 44 11.81 3.66 -1.94
C THR A 44 12.10 3.77 -3.44
N LEU A 45 11.26 3.14 -4.27
CA LEU A 45 11.34 3.31 -5.72
C LEU A 45 11.17 4.79 -6.11
N ALA A 46 10.26 5.52 -5.47
CA ALA A 46 10.07 6.96 -5.68
C ALA A 46 11.34 7.77 -5.38
N ASP A 47 12.03 7.46 -4.27
CA ASP A 47 13.30 8.11 -3.92
C ASP A 47 14.35 7.89 -5.03
N TRP A 48 14.45 6.65 -5.54
CA TRP A 48 15.36 6.34 -6.64
C TRP A 48 14.96 7.02 -7.95
N MET A 49 13.67 7.16 -8.26
CA MET A 49 13.21 7.91 -9.44
C MET A 49 13.54 9.40 -9.34
N HIS A 50 13.45 9.97 -8.14
CA HIS A 50 13.88 11.34 -7.88
C HIS A 50 15.40 11.49 -8.11
N VAL A 51 16.20 10.55 -7.62
CA VAL A 51 17.65 10.53 -7.86
C VAL A 51 17.98 10.39 -9.36
N TYR A 52 17.31 9.51 -10.10
CA TYR A 52 17.55 9.36 -11.55
C TYR A 52 17.17 10.61 -12.33
N SER A 53 16.06 11.25 -11.97
CA SER A 53 15.64 12.52 -12.57
C SER A 53 16.69 13.61 -12.35
N PHE A 54 17.26 13.67 -11.14
CA PHE A 54 18.34 14.60 -10.81
C PHE A 54 19.62 14.32 -11.60
N VAL A 55 20.03 13.06 -11.72
CA VAL A 55 21.21 12.65 -12.52
C VAL A 55 21.03 13.05 -13.98
N TYR A 56 19.83 12.85 -14.55
CA TYR A 56 19.54 13.21 -15.93
C TYR A 56 19.58 14.72 -16.16
N ALA A 57 19.08 15.51 -15.20
CA ALA A 57 19.14 16.97 -15.26
C ALA A 57 20.57 17.54 -15.10
N HIS A 58 21.52 16.76 -14.57
CA HIS A 58 22.87 17.22 -14.25
C HIS A 58 23.96 16.26 -14.80
N PRO A 59 24.10 16.12 -16.14
CA PRO A 59 25.01 15.13 -16.75
C PRO A 59 26.49 15.40 -16.50
N SER A 60 26.87 16.64 -16.16
CA SER A 60 28.26 17.05 -15.90
C SER A 60 28.67 16.89 -14.44
N VAL A 61 27.75 16.57 -13.53
CA VAL A 61 28.02 16.48 -12.09
C VAL A 61 28.55 15.09 -11.75
N ALA A 62 29.65 15.03 -11.01
CA ALA A 62 30.23 13.76 -10.59
C ALA A 62 29.31 13.02 -9.59
N GLN A 63 29.27 11.69 -9.65
CA GLN A 63 28.43 10.89 -8.74
C GLN A 63 28.66 11.20 -7.25
N THR A 64 29.90 11.51 -6.86
CA THR A 64 30.25 11.91 -5.48
C THR A 64 29.53 13.18 -5.06
N GLN A 65 29.43 14.17 -5.95
CA GLN A 65 28.74 15.43 -5.70
C GLN A 65 27.22 15.22 -5.65
N ILE A 66 26.67 14.31 -6.46
CA ILE A 66 25.25 13.93 -6.40
C ILE A 66 24.91 13.29 -5.04
N VAL A 67 25.75 12.36 -4.57
CA VAL A 67 25.61 11.74 -3.24
C VAL A 67 25.68 12.80 -2.14
N GLN A 68 26.63 13.73 -2.22
CA GLN A 68 26.75 14.84 -1.26
C GLN A 68 25.50 15.71 -1.24
N HIS A 69 24.96 16.07 -2.40
CA HIS A 69 23.72 16.85 -2.52
C HIS A 69 22.59 16.18 -1.75
N PHE A 70 22.29 14.90 -2.02
CA PHE A 70 21.20 14.16 -1.38
C PHE A 70 21.41 13.90 0.12
N ASN A 71 22.65 13.67 0.54
CA ASN A 71 23.00 13.50 1.95
C ASN A 71 22.90 14.81 2.75
N SER A 72 23.08 15.96 2.09
CA SER A 72 23.11 17.28 2.74
C SER A 72 21.75 17.94 2.94
N LEU A 73 20.67 17.35 2.39
CA LEU A 73 19.32 17.90 2.50
C LEU A 73 18.84 17.90 3.95
N LYS A 74 18.33 19.03 4.43
CA LYS A 74 17.81 19.17 5.81
C LYS A 74 16.51 18.40 6.04
N THR A 75 15.79 18.10 4.97
CA THR A 75 14.50 17.40 4.97
C THR A 75 14.56 16.32 3.90
N ASN A 76 14.12 15.10 4.23
CA ASN A 76 14.15 13.94 3.33
C ASN A 76 15.56 13.62 2.78
N ALA A 77 16.58 13.70 3.64
CA ALA A 77 17.94 13.28 3.27
C ALA A 77 17.94 11.83 2.78
N LEU A 78 18.40 11.61 1.54
CA LEU A 78 18.48 10.27 0.96
C LEU A 78 19.90 9.74 1.18
N LEU A 79 20.04 8.81 2.12
CA LEU A 79 21.33 8.31 2.55
C LEU A 79 21.76 7.09 1.72
N PHE A 80 22.71 7.30 0.82
CA PHE A 80 23.36 6.24 0.04
C PHE A 80 24.81 6.57 -0.29
N ASP A 81 25.59 5.54 -0.61
CA ASP A 81 27.01 5.69 -0.97
C ASP A 81 27.17 5.72 -2.50
N GLN A 82 28.30 6.22 -2.98
CA GLN A 82 28.60 6.32 -4.43
C GLN A 82 28.48 4.97 -5.15
N LEU A 83 28.96 3.89 -4.53
CA LEU A 83 28.85 2.54 -5.08
C LEU A 83 27.38 2.12 -5.29
N THR A 84 26.51 2.46 -4.33
CA THR A 84 25.07 2.18 -4.43
C THR A 84 24.46 2.93 -5.61
N LEU A 85 24.81 4.20 -5.79
CA LEU A 85 24.33 5.00 -6.93
C LEU A 85 24.76 4.36 -8.26
N SER A 86 26.03 3.93 -8.37
CA SER A 86 26.53 3.28 -9.58
C SER A 86 25.78 1.99 -9.89
N CYS A 87 25.58 1.11 -8.89
CA CYS A 87 24.81 -0.13 -9.09
C CYS A 87 23.35 0.17 -9.48
N LYS A 88 22.74 1.18 -8.84
CA LYS A 88 21.34 1.56 -9.11
C LYS A 88 21.14 2.12 -10.50
N LEU A 89 22.09 2.92 -11.00
CA LEU A 89 22.06 3.41 -12.38
C LEU A 89 22.11 2.27 -13.41
N GLN A 90 22.79 1.16 -13.13
CA GLN A 90 22.78 -0.02 -13.99
C GLN A 90 21.44 -0.77 -13.96
N GLU A 91 20.75 -0.77 -12.81
CA GLU A 91 19.44 -1.40 -12.64
C GLU A 91 18.26 -0.52 -13.09
N ARG A 92 18.52 0.72 -13.52
CA ARG A 92 17.49 1.73 -13.83
C ARG A 92 16.39 1.21 -14.77
N PRO A 93 16.68 0.60 -15.95
CA PRO A 93 15.62 0.16 -16.85
C PRO A 93 14.66 -0.85 -16.22
N LYS A 94 15.18 -1.72 -15.34
CA LYS A 94 14.37 -2.68 -14.59
C LYS A 94 13.48 -1.97 -13.57
N MET A 95 14.03 -0.98 -12.85
CA MET A 95 13.28 -0.22 -11.86
C MET A 95 12.19 0.66 -12.49
N GLU A 96 12.44 1.24 -13.66
CA GLU A 96 11.45 2.01 -14.40
C GLU A 96 10.30 1.12 -14.89
N ALA A 97 10.59 -0.11 -15.35
CA ALA A 97 9.56 -1.07 -15.75
C ALA A 97 8.61 -1.43 -14.60
N HIS A 98 9.07 -1.39 -13.35
CA HIS A 98 8.27 -1.73 -12.18
C HIS A 98 7.31 -0.63 -11.70
N ILE A 99 7.38 0.59 -12.26
CA ILE A 99 6.55 1.72 -11.79
C ILE A 99 5.05 1.40 -11.92
N ASP A 100 4.68 0.71 -13.00
CA ASP A 100 3.29 0.44 -13.36
C ASP A 100 2.80 -0.95 -12.94
N ASP A 101 3.64 -1.75 -12.27
CA ASP A 101 3.30 -3.14 -11.90
C ASP A 101 2.17 -3.21 -10.87
N ASN A 102 2.17 -2.31 -9.89
CA ASN A 102 1.19 -2.30 -8.81
C ASN A 102 1.03 -0.89 -8.22
N PRO A 103 -0.12 -0.55 -7.61
CA PRO A 103 -0.40 0.82 -7.16
C PRO A 103 0.45 1.28 -5.96
N THR A 104 1.23 0.36 -5.37
CA THR A 104 2.14 0.62 -4.25
C THR A 104 3.62 0.55 -4.70
N ALA A 105 3.90 0.40 -6.00
CA ALA A 105 5.24 0.20 -6.52
C ALA A 105 6.19 1.34 -6.11
N LEU A 106 5.75 2.59 -6.23
CA LEU A 106 6.54 3.78 -5.91
C LEU A 106 6.93 3.87 -4.42
N SER A 107 6.05 3.47 -3.51
CA SER A 107 6.34 3.49 -2.06
C SER A 107 7.05 2.21 -1.59
N SER A 108 7.14 1.20 -2.45
CA SER A 108 7.85 -0.04 -2.15
C SER A 108 9.37 0.18 -2.10
N LYS A 109 10.02 -0.54 -1.18
CA LYS A 109 11.49 -0.55 -1.03
C LYS A 109 12.15 -1.73 -1.73
N ARG A 110 11.34 -2.71 -2.15
CA ARG A 110 11.74 -3.95 -2.80
C ARG A 110 10.69 -4.31 -3.84
N PRO A 111 11.08 -4.91 -4.97
CA PRO A 111 10.13 -5.43 -5.94
C PRO A 111 9.16 -6.41 -5.26
N HIS A 112 7.87 -6.24 -5.54
CA HIS A 112 6.84 -7.19 -5.13
C HIS A 112 6.89 -8.35 -6.10
N VAL A 113 7.30 -9.52 -5.62
CA VAL A 113 7.40 -10.74 -6.44
C VAL A 113 6.38 -11.74 -5.95
N VAL A 114 5.43 -12.08 -6.80
CA VAL A 114 4.35 -13.01 -6.49
C VAL A 114 4.57 -14.34 -7.17
N THR A 115 4.23 -15.42 -6.45
CA THR A 115 4.38 -16.80 -6.91
C THR A 115 3.55 -17.06 -8.17
N SER A 116 2.34 -16.50 -8.22
CA SER A 116 1.35 -16.73 -9.27
C SER A 116 0.77 -15.39 -9.77
N PRO A 117 1.52 -14.63 -10.60
CA PRO A 117 1.09 -13.31 -11.06
C PRO A 117 -0.22 -13.36 -11.87
N ALA A 118 -0.48 -14.45 -12.60
CA ALA A 118 -1.72 -14.63 -13.34
C ALA A 118 -2.96 -14.73 -12.42
N VAL A 119 -2.84 -15.43 -11.28
CA VAL A 119 -3.92 -15.54 -10.27
C VAL A 119 -4.16 -14.16 -9.63
N GLU A 120 -3.10 -13.44 -9.31
CA GLU A 120 -3.18 -12.12 -8.71
C GLU A 120 -3.85 -11.09 -9.63
N LEU A 121 -3.49 -11.07 -10.93
CA LEU A 121 -4.15 -10.24 -11.94
C LEU A 121 -5.65 -10.57 -12.08
N ALA A 122 -5.99 -11.86 -12.14
CA ALA A 122 -7.38 -12.30 -12.21
C ALA A 122 -8.19 -11.84 -10.98
N LEU A 123 -7.59 -11.86 -9.79
CA LEU A 123 -8.22 -11.35 -8.57
C LEU A 123 -8.44 -9.84 -8.60
N ILE A 124 -7.46 -9.06 -9.05
CA ILE A 124 -7.62 -7.60 -9.16
C ILE A 124 -8.77 -7.26 -10.11
N HIS A 125 -8.81 -7.88 -11.28
CA HIS A 125 -9.90 -7.68 -12.23
C HIS A 125 -11.26 -8.08 -11.65
N TRP A 126 -11.31 -9.16 -10.87
CA TRP A 126 -12.53 -9.56 -10.19
C TRP A 126 -12.97 -8.55 -9.12
N VAL A 127 -12.04 -8.02 -8.30
CA VAL A 127 -12.33 -6.97 -7.31
C VAL A 127 -12.84 -5.71 -7.99
N GLN A 128 -12.18 -5.24 -9.05
CA GLN A 128 -12.61 -4.08 -9.84
C GLN A 128 -14.02 -4.27 -10.41
N HIS A 129 -14.33 -5.48 -10.88
CA HIS A 129 -15.66 -5.83 -11.37
C HIS A 129 -16.74 -5.82 -10.28
N MET A 130 -16.39 -6.26 -9.06
CA MET A 130 -17.29 -6.20 -7.90
C MET A 130 -17.55 -4.75 -7.47
N GLU A 131 -16.50 -3.94 -7.38
CA GLU A 131 -16.60 -2.52 -7.04
C GLU A 131 -17.43 -1.75 -8.07
N ALA A 132 -17.26 -2.03 -9.37
CA ALA A 132 -18.06 -1.43 -10.44
C ALA A 132 -19.56 -1.76 -10.33
N LYS A 133 -19.91 -2.88 -9.69
CA LYS A 133 -21.30 -3.26 -9.40
C LYS A 133 -21.83 -2.66 -8.09
N GLY A 134 -20.98 -2.03 -7.28
CA GLY A 134 -21.32 -1.59 -5.93
C GLY A 134 -21.37 -2.72 -4.91
N GLU A 135 -20.83 -3.90 -5.23
CA GLU A 135 -20.73 -5.03 -4.31
C GLU A 135 -19.37 -5.05 -3.61
N THR A 136 -19.32 -5.42 -2.33
CA THR A 136 -18.07 -5.53 -1.58
C THR A 136 -17.56 -6.96 -1.53
N ALA A 137 -16.30 -7.17 -1.87
CA ALA A 137 -15.63 -8.46 -1.70
C ALA A 137 -15.11 -8.62 -0.25
N THR A 138 -15.65 -9.57 0.50
CA THR A 138 -15.17 -9.91 1.85
C THR A 138 -13.91 -10.78 1.78
N GLY A 139 -13.07 -10.77 2.82
CA GLY A 139 -11.86 -11.60 2.92
C GLY A 139 -12.05 -13.09 2.57
N PRO A 140 -13.07 -13.79 3.12
CA PRO A 140 -13.36 -15.17 2.75
C PRO A 140 -13.77 -15.35 1.29
N MET A 141 -14.43 -14.36 0.67
CA MET A 141 -14.79 -14.41 -0.76
C MET A 141 -13.55 -14.28 -1.64
N LEU A 142 -12.63 -13.38 -1.28
CA LEU A 142 -11.33 -13.24 -1.94
C LEU A 142 -10.56 -14.55 -1.90
N TRP A 143 -10.55 -15.21 -0.73
CA TRP A 143 -9.87 -16.50 -0.56
C TRP A 143 -10.50 -17.61 -1.42
N GLU A 144 -11.82 -17.73 -1.38
CA GLU A 144 -12.55 -18.70 -2.20
C GLU A 144 -12.37 -18.44 -3.70
N LYS A 145 -12.34 -17.16 -4.11
CA LYS A 145 -12.10 -16.79 -5.50
C LYS A 145 -10.67 -17.11 -5.94
N CYS A 146 -9.69 -16.87 -5.07
CA CYS A 146 -8.29 -17.21 -5.31
C CYS A 146 -8.15 -18.71 -5.57
N ARG A 147 -8.76 -19.55 -4.72
CA ARG A 147 -8.75 -21.02 -4.88
C ARG A 147 -9.30 -21.44 -6.25
N ARG A 148 -10.42 -20.86 -6.68
CA ARG A 148 -11.02 -21.16 -8.00
C ARG A 148 -10.10 -20.77 -9.16
N PHE A 149 -9.43 -19.62 -9.07
CA PHE A 149 -8.47 -19.22 -10.09
C PHE A 149 -7.22 -20.11 -10.11
N GLU A 150 -6.75 -20.58 -8.94
CA GLU A 150 -5.66 -21.55 -8.88
C GLU A 150 -6.02 -22.89 -9.51
N GLU A 151 -7.27 -23.35 -9.35
CA GLU A 151 -7.79 -24.54 -10.00
C GLU A 151 -7.94 -24.36 -11.53
N GLU A 152 -8.51 -23.23 -11.96
CA GLU A 152 -8.72 -22.90 -13.37
C GLU A 152 -7.40 -22.72 -14.14
N LEU A 153 -6.41 -22.08 -13.51
CA LEU A 153 -5.06 -21.89 -14.06
C LEU A 153 -4.15 -23.10 -13.83
N GLN A 154 -4.68 -24.20 -13.27
CA GLN A 154 -3.96 -25.45 -13.00
C GLN A 154 -2.65 -25.24 -12.23
N VAL A 155 -2.67 -24.32 -11.25
CA VAL A 155 -1.49 -23.99 -10.44
C VAL A 155 -1.14 -25.19 -9.56
N PRO A 156 0.10 -25.72 -9.65
CA PRO A 156 0.55 -26.82 -8.81
C PRO A 156 0.37 -26.48 -7.33
N GLU A 157 -0.03 -27.45 -6.51
CA GLU A 157 -0.32 -27.22 -5.09
C GLU A 157 0.86 -26.60 -4.32
N LYS A 158 2.09 -26.89 -4.75
CA LYS A 158 3.32 -26.31 -4.19
C LYS A 158 3.52 -24.82 -4.49
N GLU A 159 2.88 -24.31 -5.53
CA GLU A 159 2.93 -22.91 -5.98
C GLU A 159 1.69 -22.12 -5.53
N ARG A 160 0.73 -22.77 -4.84
CA ARG A 160 -0.48 -22.12 -4.35
C ARG A 160 -0.19 -21.16 -3.19
N LEU A 161 -1.01 -20.12 -3.13
CA LEU A 161 -0.90 -19.03 -2.17
C LEU A 161 -1.50 -19.49 -0.83
N LEU A 162 -0.69 -20.18 -0.03
CA LEU A 162 -1.12 -20.71 1.26
C LEU A 162 -0.99 -19.67 2.38
N GLY A 163 -2.10 -19.44 3.10
CA GLY A 163 -2.15 -18.73 4.38
C GLY A 163 -2.68 -17.28 4.35
N GLU A 164 -3.26 -16.86 5.47
CA GLU A 164 -3.90 -15.54 5.65
C GLU A 164 -2.94 -14.35 5.44
N GLY A 165 -1.65 -14.54 5.69
CA GLY A 165 -0.64 -13.50 5.54
C GLY A 165 -0.43 -13.02 4.10
N TRP A 166 -0.74 -13.87 3.10
CA TRP A 166 -0.73 -13.45 1.70
C TRP A 166 -1.90 -12.50 1.42
N LEU A 167 -3.11 -12.79 1.92
CA LEU A 167 -4.29 -11.95 1.69
C LEU A 167 -4.09 -10.54 2.25
N GLN A 168 -3.55 -10.42 3.46
CA GLN A 168 -3.20 -9.11 4.03
C GLN A 168 -2.17 -8.35 3.19
N SER A 169 -1.17 -9.06 2.66
CA SER A 169 -0.15 -8.46 1.78
C SER A 169 -0.77 -8.01 0.46
N PHE A 170 -1.63 -8.82 -0.14
CA PHE A 170 -2.38 -8.51 -1.36
C PHE A 170 -3.25 -7.26 -1.18
N CYS A 171 -4.10 -7.22 -0.14
CA CYS A 171 -4.95 -6.07 0.13
C CYS A 171 -4.13 -4.80 0.34
N LYS A 172 -3.01 -4.89 1.08
CA LYS A 172 -2.09 -3.77 1.28
C LYS A 172 -1.45 -3.30 -0.02
N THR A 173 -0.99 -4.22 -0.87
CA THR A 173 -0.34 -3.90 -2.15
C THR A 173 -1.30 -3.20 -3.11
N TYR A 174 -2.57 -3.64 -3.18
CA TYR A 174 -3.57 -3.05 -4.07
C TYR A 174 -4.42 -1.96 -3.43
N LYS A 175 -4.11 -1.56 -2.19
CA LYS A 175 -4.87 -0.57 -1.42
C LYS A 175 -6.36 -0.94 -1.27
N ILE A 176 -6.64 -2.24 -1.21
CA ILE A 176 -7.97 -2.76 -0.89
C ILE A 176 -8.13 -2.63 0.62
N CYS A 177 -9.11 -1.84 1.04
CA CYS A 177 -9.37 -1.57 2.44
C CYS A 177 -10.79 -1.99 2.82
N GLU A 178 -10.93 -2.39 4.08
CA GLU A 178 -12.24 -2.61 4.68
C GLU A 178 -12.94 -1.26 4.85
N HIS A 179 -14.16 -1.18 4.35
CA HIS A 179 -15.00 0.00 4.50
C HIS A 179 -16.16 -0.34 5.43
N TRP A 180 -16.35 0.47 6.47
CA TRP A 180 -17.54 0.40 7.31
C TRP A 180 -18.72 0.96 6.53
N GLN A 181 -19.67 0.10 6.18
CA GLN A 181 -20.92 0.55 5.59
C GLN A 181 -21.87 0.98 6.72
N HIS A 182 -22.24 2.26 6.71
CA HIS A 182 -23.35 2.75 7.53
C HIS A 182 -24.66 2.23 6.93
N ARG A 183 -25.37 1.38 7.69
CA ARG A 183 -26.45 0.52 7.19
C ARG A 183 -27.80 1.22 6.95
N GLU A 184 -27.85 2.53 6.86
CA GLU A 184 -29.09 3.30 6.64
C GLU A 184 -29.18 3.97 5.26
N ALA A 185 -28.11 3.95 4.46
CA ALA A 185 -28.05 4.73 3.22
C ALA A 185 -28.81 4.12 2.02
N GLY A 186 -29.11 2.82 2.04
CA GLY A 186 -29.64 2.09 0.89
C GLY A 186 -31.17 2.01 0.78
N SER A 187 -31.91 2.44 1.82
CA SER A 187 -33.39 2.39 1.83
C SER A 187 -34.04 3.74 1.58
N VAL A 188 -33.23 4.78 1.30
CA VAL A 188 -33.74 6.14 1.16
C VAL A 188 -34.03 6.42 -0.32
N ASP A 189 -35.25 6.87 -0.59
CA ASP A 189 -35.65 7.35 -1.91
C ASP A 189 -34.82 8.59 -2.29
N THR A 190 -33.92 8.42 -3.26
CA THR A 190 -33.01 9.47 -3.72
C THR A 190 -33.73 10.64 -4.35
N GLU A 191 -34.87 10.41 -4.99
CA GLU A 191 -35.69 11.47 -5.58
C GLU A 191 -36.32 12.32 -4.47
N ALA A 192 -36.89 11.67 -3.45
CA ALA A 192 -37.41 12.35 -2.27
C ALA A 192 -36.32 13.16 -1.54
N VAL A 193 -35.11 12.60 -1.39
CA VAL A 193 -33.97 13.32 -0.78
C VAL A 193 -33.58 14.55 -1.60
N GLN A 194 -33.58 14.45 -2.93
CA GLN A 194 -33.22 15.57 -3.78
C GLN A 194 -34.27 16.69 -3.66
N VAL A 195 -35.56 16.34 -3.67
CA VAL A 195 -36.66 17.30 -3.45
C VAL A 195 -36.53 17.98 -2.09
N GLU A 196 -36.29 17.23 -1.02
CA GLU A 196 -36.13 17.79 0.32
C GLU A 196 -34.85 18.62 0.47
N ARG A 197 -33.76 18.26 -0.23
CA ARG A 197 -32.55 19.10 -0.29
C ARG A 197 -32.82 20.43 -0.95
N GLU A 198 -33.52 20.44 -2.09
CA GLU A 198 -33.90 21.68 -2.78
C GLU A 198 -34.85 22.52 -1.95
N HIS A 199 -35.79 21.88 -1.24
CA HIS A 199 -36.68 22.54 -0.29
C HIS A 199 -35.87 23.21 0.84
N CYS A 200 -35.01 22.45 1.51
CA CYS A 200 -34.14 22.97 2.58
C CYS A 200 -33.26 24.12 2.07
N GLN A 201 -32.70 24.02 0.86
CA GLN A 201 -31.90 25.09 0.26
C GLN A 201 -32.72 26.38 0.06
N LYS A 202 -33.97 26.26 -0.41
CA LYS A 202 -34.87 27.41 -0.57
C LYS A 202 -35.19 28.07 0.77
N ILE A 203 -35.42 27.30 1.82
CA ILE A 203 -35.62 27.83 3.18
C ILE A 203 -34.35 28.53 3.67
N LEU A 204 -33.19 27.87 3.55
CA LEU A 204 -31.92 28.40 4.04
C LEU A 204 -31.45 29.65 3.28
N ALA A 205 -31.87 29.83 2.03
CA ALA A 205 -31.59 31.04 1.25
C ALA A 205 -32.31 32.29 1.76
N GLN A 206 -33.38 32.13 2.55
CA GLN A 206 -34.10 33.27 3.16
C GLN A 206 -33.37 33.89 4.35
N TYR A 207 -32.35 33.19 4.88
CA TYR A 207 -31.61 33.60 6.06
C TYR A 207 -30.15 33.89 5.70
N SER A 208 -29.56 34.88 6.39
CA SER A 208 -28.13 35.16 6.23
C SER A 208 -27.31 33.98 6.79
N LEU A 209 -26.08 33.78 6.30
CA LEU A 209 -25.20 32.71 6.80
C LEU A 209 -24.94 32.79 8.31
N ARG A 210 -25.04 33.98 8.92
CA ARG A 210 -24.86 34.17 10.37
C ARG A 210 -26.05 33.69 11.21
N ASP A 211 -27.21 33.49 10.58
CA ASP A 211 -28.46 33.10 11.23
C ASP A 211 -28.85 31.65 10.95
N ARG A 212 -27.95 30.87 10.34
CA ARG A 212 -28.14 29.44 10.05
C ARG A 212 -27.51 28.60 11.14
N TRP A 213 -28.30 28.24 12.14
CA TRP A 213 -27.89 27.39 13.27
C TRP A 213 -28.19 25.92 12.97
N ASN A 214 -27.23 25.03 13.19
CA ASN A 214 -27.45 23.59 13.17
C ASN A 214 -27.70 23.13 14.61
N PHE A 215 -28.87 22.56 14.87
CA PHE A 215 -29.19 21.97 16.17
C PHE A 215 -29.45 20.49 15.94
N ASP A 216 -28.46 19.65 16.20
CA ASP A 216 -28.61 18.22 16.24
C ASP A 216 -28.77 17.75 17.68
N GLU A 217 -29.82 16.97 17.94
CA GLU A 217 -30.10 16.43 19.26
C GLU A 217 -29.00 15.45 19.67
N THR A 218 -28.05 15.89 20.49
CA THR A 218 -27.08 15.00 21.12
C THR A 218 -27.73 14.42 22.37
N ALA A 219 -28.22 13.18 22.30
CA ALA A 219 -28.69 12.47 23.48
C ALA A 219 -27.52 12.22 24.44
N LEU A 220 -27.58 12.79 25.65
CA LEU A 220 -26.64 12.49 26.73
C LEU A 220 -27.07 11.18 27.39
N PHE A 221 -26.31 10.11 27.16
CA PHE A 221 -26.51 8.83 27.86
C PHE A 221 -25.79 8.86 29.22
N PRO A 222 -26.46 8.56 30.35
CA PRO A 222 -25.87 8.48 31.68
C PRO A 222 -25.03 7.23 31.92
#